data_AF-L1K3S6-F1
#
_entry.id   AF-L1K3S6-F1
#
_cell.length_a   1.000
_cell.length_b   1.000
_cell.length_c   1.000
_cell.angle_alpha   90.00
_cell.angle_beta   90.00
_cell.angle_gamma   90.00
#
_symmetry.space_group_name_H-M   'P 1'
#
loop_
_entity.id
_entity.type
_entity.pdbx_description
1 polymer ?
#
loop_
_entity_poly.entity_id
_entity_poly.type
_entity_poly.pdbx_seq_one_letter_code
_entity_poly.pdbx_strand_id
1 'polypeptide(L)'
;MYETSDQSGEWLPSPLDALYFLPSHPAIPDPLPSPDPWSSPDDLWSPFDQPAFDQPASQDSEPLQLILHDPSEETPDPEPVFPAPVLTQPCFPLPRPCLPPSPAAPARAIMLLEPLPDRRSSSSPAFLPSKLTLGQKLDIVRRSEAPKHDPDYRSPSELARMYGKSRSSISKILRPSYVGRLKQLAASGVSTDIRRSTSTLHPELERRIHEYVVRTARGANWRQEVCRYAERVAEELGVEGFKASLNWYHRFIARHSLKSISIFSKRAEGN
;
A
#
# COMPACT_ATOMS: atom_id res chain seq x y z
N MET A 1 41.85 31.07 -26.68
CA MET A 1 40.70 31.36 -27.57
C MET A 1 40.58 30.18 -28.50
N TYR A 2 39.59 29.31 -28.27
CA TYR A 2 39.28 28.19 -29.17
C TYR A 2 37.82 28.38 -29.58
N GLU A 3 37.62 28.62 -30.88
CA GLU A 3 36.32 28.70 -31.52
C GLU A 3 35.71 27.30 -31.57
N THR A 4 34.58 27.12 -30.91
CA THR A 4 33.69 25.96 -31.10
C THR A 4 32.62 26.35 -32.10
N SER A 5 32.75 25.83 -33.31
CA SER A 5 31.79 25.98 -34.40
C SER A 5 30.48 25.25 -34.08
N ASP A 6 29.38 26.01 -34.09
CA ASP A 6 28.02 25.50 -34.21
C ASP A 6 27.83 24.82 -35.56
N GLN A 7 27.58 23.51 -35.53
CA GLN A 7 27.04 22.75 -36.67
C GLN A 7 25.63 22.28 -36.30
N SER A 8 24.67 23.21 -36.41
CA SER A 8 23.24 22.90 -36.45
C SER A 8 22.91 22.30 -37.82
N GLY A 9 23.11 20.99 -37.95
CA GLY A 9 22.62 20.21 -39.08
C GLY A 9 21.11 20.01 -38.97
N GLU A 10 20.34 20.96 -39.53
CA GLU A 10 18.92 20.77 -39.82
C GLU A 10 18.76 19.65 -40.85
N TRP A 11 18.37 18.46 -40.38
CA TRP A 11 17.95 17.37 -41.24
C TRP A 11 16.53 17.66 -41.73
N LEU A 12 16.40 18.32 -42.87
CA LEU A 12 15.13 18.38 -43.60
C LEU A 12 14.94 17.05 -44.35
N PRO A 13 13.83 16.32 -44.12
CA PRO A 13 13.54 15.11 -44.87
C PRO A 13 13.34 15.42 -46.35
N SER A 14 13.84 14.52 -47.19
CA SER A 14 13.82 14.64 -48.64
C SER A 14 12.39 14.67 -49.20
N PRO A 15 12.04 15.54 -50.16
CA PRO A 15 10.69 15.66 -50.73
C PRO A 15 10.13 14.39 -51.40
N LEU A 16 10.97 13.36 -51.60
CA LEU A 16 10.56 12.10 -52.22
C LEU A 16 9.97 11.08 -51.23
N ASP A 17 10.07 11.31 -49.92
CA ASP A 17 9.48 10.44 -48.90
C ASP A 17 7.99 10.73 -48.63
N ALA A 18 7.44 11.79 -49.22
CA ALA A 18 6.04 12.22 -49.02
C ALA A 18 5.02 11.47 -49.89
N LEU A 19 5.44 10.60 -50.83
CA LEU A 19 4.54 9.98 -51.80
C LEU A 19 4.10 8.53 -51.45
N TYR A 20 4.46 8.02 -50.26
CA TYR A 20 4.09 6.67 -49.83
C TYR A 20 3.08 6.61 -48.68
N PHE A 21 2.40 7.71 -48.35
CA PHE A 21 1.22 7.66 -47.48
C PHE A 21 -0.04 7.32 -48.30
N LEU A 22 -0.14 6.04 -48.70
CA LEU A 22 -1.43 5.45 -49.07
C LEU A 22 -2.31 5.38 -47.81
N PRO A 23 -3.53 5.94 -47.82
CA PRO A 23 -4.48 5.75 -46.75
C PRO A 23 -4.75 4.25 -46.57
N SER A 24 -4.33 3.70 -45.44
CA SER A 24 -4.72 2.35 -45.02
C SER A 24 -6.23 2.22 -45.12
N HIS A 25 -6.66 1.17 -45.82
CA HIS A 25 -8.07 0.76 -45.94
C HIS A 25 -8.80 0.90 -44.59
N PRO A 26 -10.08 1.32 -44.60
CA PRO A 26 -10.89 1.29 -43.38
C PRO A 26 -10.88 -0.15 -42.85
N ALA A 27 -10.48 -0.28 -41.58
CA ALA A 27 -10.51 -1.54 -40.86
C ALA A 27 -11.91 -2.16 -41.02
N ILE A 28 -11.94 -3.37 -41.59
CA ILE A 28 -13.12 -4.21 -41.56
C ILE A 28 -13.42 -4.43 -40.07
N PRO A 29 -14.62 -4.08 -39.56
CA PRO A 29 -14.96 -4.34 -38.18
C PRO A 29 -14.84 -5.84 -37.93
N ASP A 30 -14.10 -6.21 -36.88
CA ASP A 30 -13.97 -7.60 -36.46
C ASP A 30 -15.35 -8.26 -36.36
N PRO A 31 -15.51 -9.49 -36.88
CA PRO A 31 -16.76 -10.23 -36.70
C PRO A 31 -17.05 -10.35 -35.22
N LEU A 32 -18.23 -9.87 -34.82
CA LEU A 32 -18.70 -9.92 -33.44
C LEU A 32 -18.49 -11.33 -32.87
N PRO A 33 -17.97 -11.45 -31.63
CA PRO A 33 -17.84 -12.74 -30.98
C PRO A 33 -19.21 -13.40 -30.96
N SER A 34 -19.27 -14.62 -31.48
CA SER A 34 -20.48 -15.43 -31.43
C SER A 34 -20.89 -15.58 -29.95
N PRO A 35 -22.16 -15.33 -29.60
CA PRO A 35 -22.61 -15.46 -28.23
C PRO A 35 -22.33 -16.89 -27.74
N ASP A 36 -21.65 -17.00 -26.61
CA ASP A 36 -21.39 -18.28 -25.96
C ASP A 36 -22.73 -18.99 -25.72
N PRO A 37 -22.93 -20.22 -26.22
CA PRO A 37 -24.17 -20.98 -26.02
C PRO A 37 -24.38 -21.43 -24.56
N TRP A 38 -23.48 -21.04 -23.66
CA TRP A 38 -23.51 -21.34 -22.22
C TRP A 38 -23.80 -20.10 -21.36
N SER A 39 -24.05 -18.93 -21.95
CA SER A 39 -24.56 -17.77 -21.21
C SER A 39 -26.04 -18.00 -20.88
N SER A 40 -26.26 -18.57 -19.70
CA SER A 40 -27.57 -18.83 -19.11
C SER A 40 -28.36 -17.51 -18.96
N PRO A 41 -29.62 -17.43 -19.42
CA PRO A 41 -30.41 -16.19 -19.46
C PRO A 41 -31.03 -15.77 -18.10
N ASP A 42 -30.42 -16.11 -16.96
CA ASP A 42 -31.03 -15.92 -15.63
C ASP A 42 -30.37 -14.85 -14.74
N ASP A 43 -29.41 -14.06 -15.24
CA ASP A 43 -28.89 -12.89 -14.50
C ASP A 43 -29.60 -11.58 -14.89
N LEU A 44 -30.94 -11.62 -14.94
CA LEU A 44 -31.82 -10.46 -15.00
C LEU A 44 -32.22 -10.01 -13.58
N TRP A 45 -31.25 -9.60 -12.76
CA TRP A 45 -31.51 -8.73 -11.61
C TRP A 45 -30.42 -7.67 -11.51
N SER A 46 -30.62 -6.60 -12.27
CA SER A 46 -29.93 -5.33 -12.10
C SER A 46 -30.97 -4.24 -11.81
N PRO A 47 -31.06 -3.74 -10.57
CA PRO A 47 -31.70 -2.47 -10.32
C PRO A 47 -30.77 -1.59 -9.50
N PHE A 48 -29.89 -0.86 -10.17
CA PHE A 48 -29.51 0.49 -9.72
C PHE A 48 -29.02 1.29 -10.93
N ASP A 49 -30.00 1.97 -11.53
CA ASP A 49 -29.81 3.12 -12.41
C ASP A 49 -28.86 4.13 -11.77
N GLN A 50 -27.78 4.47 -12.48
CA GLN A 50 -27.08 5.74 -12.30
C GLN A 50 -27.72 6.77 -13.25
N PRO A 51 -28.28 7.87 -12.75
CA PRO A 51 -28.55 9.00 -13.64
C PRO A 51 -27.24 9.72 -13.96
N ALA A 52 -27.06 9.96 -15.25
CA ALA A 52 -26.07 10.85 -15.82
C ALA A 52 -26.22 12.26 -15.21
N PHE A 53 -25.11 12.84 -14.76
CA PHE A 53 -25.05 14.21 -14.28
C PHE A 53 -24.32 15.07 -15.32
N ASP A 54 -25.08 15.68 -16.21
CA ASP A 54 -24.64 16.80 -17.04
C ASP A 54 -24.54 18.08 -16.18
N GLN A 55 -23.42 18.79 -16.29
CA GLN A 55 -23.26 20.20 -15.89
C GLN A 55 -23.39 21.10 -17.14
N PRO A 56 -23.40 22.44 -17.02
CA PRO A 56 -24.19 23.30 -16.14
C PRO A 56 -24.91 24.41 -16.97
N ALA A 57 -26.02 24.96 -16.47
CA ALA A 57 -26.56 26.21 -16.98
C ALA A 57 -26.91 27.16 -15.84
N SER A 58 -26.46 28.40 -16.06
CA SER A 58 -26.56 29.61 -15.26
C SER A 58 -27.97 29.99 -14.77
N GLN A 59 -27.99 30.90 -13.77
CA GLN A 59 -29.11 31.76 -13.35
C GLN A 59 -30.25 31.01 -12.62
N ASP A 60 -30.86 31.47 -11.53
CA ASP A 60 -31.12 32.82 -11.04
C ASP A 60 -31.30 32.84 -9.51
N SER A 61 -31.20 34.04 -8.95
CA SER A 61 -31.50 34.40 -7.55
C SER A 61 -32.92 33.98 -7.12
N GLU A 62 -33.10 33.44 -5.90
CA GLU A 62 -34.36 33.54 -5.13
C GLU A 62 -34.07 33.45 -3.61
N PRO A 63 -34.91 34.07 -2.75
CA PRO A 63 -34.56 34.49 -1.40
C PRO A 63 -34.85 33.44 -0.31
N LEU A 64 -34.14 33.63 0.81
CA LEU A 64 -34.25 32.90 2.07
C LEU A 64 -35.70 32.79 2.56
N GLN A 65 -36.27 31.58 2.51
CA GLN A 65 -37.41 31.23 3.34
C GLN A 65 -36.93 30.70 4.70
N LEU A 66 -37.12 31.55 5.69
CA LEU A 66 -36.87 31.35 7.10
C LEU A 66 -37.96 30.42 7.64
N ILE A 67 -37.74 29.10 7.59
CA ILE A 67 -38.63 28.12 8.23
C ILE A 67 -38.29 28.10 9.72
N LEU A 68 -39.07 28.84 10.49
CA LEU A 68 -39.18 28.68 11.95
C LEU A 68 -39.68 27.25 12.21
N HIS A 69 -38.80 26.36 12.66
CA HIS A 69 -39.22 25.11 13.28
C HIS A 69 -39.53 25.36 14.76
N ASP A 70 -40.80 25.13 15.08
CA ASP A 70 -41.41 25.11 16.40
C ASP A 70 -40.87 23.91 17.23
N PRO A 71 -40.27 24.13 18.41
CA PRO A 71 -39.83 23.04 19.29
C PRO A 71 -40.98 22.64 20.22
N SER A 72 -41.83 21.71 19.79
CA SER A 72 -42.85 21.13 20.64
C SER A 72 -42.73 19.60 20.69
N GLU A 73 -42.65 19.11 21.93
CA GLU A 73 -42.87 17.73 22.39
C GLU A 73 -41.72 16.71 22.20
N GLU A 74 -40.70 16.88 23.04
CA GLU A 74 -39.78 15.81 23.43
C GLU A 74 -40.53 14.74 24.23
N THR A 75 -40.84 13.62 23.59
CA THR A 75 -41.37 12.42 24.25
C THR A 75 -40.18 11.64 24.83
N PRO A 76 -40.14 11.35 26.13
CA PRO A 76 -39.04 10.59 26.72
C PRO A 76 -39.06 9.13 26.23
N ASP A 77 -38.02 8.76 25.50
CA ASP A 77 -37.77 7.41 25.00
C ASP A 77 -37.55 6.46 26.20
N PRO A 78 -38.29 5.33 26.32
CA PRO A 78 -38.12 4.41 27.43
C PRO A 78 -36.71 3.80 27.45
N GLU A 79 -36.04 3.95 28.59
CA GLU A 79 -34.68 3.46 28.80
C GLU A 79 -34.51 1.99 28.39
N PRO A 80 -33.45 1.66 27.62
CA PRO A 80 -33.13 0.28 27.31
C PRO A 80 -32.73 -0.44 28.61
N VAL A 81 -33.58 -1.37 29.05
CA VAL A 81 -33.29 -2.32 30.13
C VAL A 81 -32.10 -3.18 29.68
N PHE A 82 -30.90 -2.81 30.11
CA PHE A 82 -29.71 -3.62 29.89
C PHE A 82 -29.82 -4.92 30.71
N PRO A 83 -29.77 -6.10 30.08
CA PRO A 83 -29.73 -7.35 30.81
C PRO A 83 -28.49 -7.39 31.70
N ALA A 84 -28.68 -7.76 32.97
CA ALA A 84 -27.65 -7.80 33.98
C ALA A 84 -26.40 -8.56 33.48
N PRO A 85 -25.18 -8.08 33.78
CA PRO A 85 -23.95 -8.74 33.40
C PRO A 85 -23.91 -10.14 34.04
N VAL A 86 -24.00 -11.16 33.19
CA VAL A 86 -23.75 -12.55 33.58
C VAL A 86 -22.31 -12.61 34.09
N LEU A 87 -22.16 -12.87 35.39
CA LEU A 87 -20.89 -13.17 36.03
C LEU A 87 -20.28 -14.41 35.37
N THR A 88 -19.52 -14.20 34.30
CA THR A 88 -18.62 -15.20 33.74
C THR A 88 -17.61 -15.55 34.82
N GLN A 89 -17.78 -16.74 35.39
CA GLN A 89 -16.85 -17.29 36.36
C GLN A 89 -15.43 -17.26 35.79
N PRO A 90 -14.44 -16.82 36.57
CA PRO A 90 -13.05 -16.96 36.20
C PRO A 90 -12.72 -18.45 36.09
N CYS A 91 -12.52 -18.92 34.86
CA CYS A 91 -11.93 -20.24 34.61
C CYS A 91 -10.52 -20.23 35.19
N PHE A 92 -10.38 -20.73 36.42
CA PHE A 92 -9.07 -20.99 37.01
C PHE A 92 -8.33 -21.99 36.13
N PRO A 93 -7.09 -21.70 35.72
CA PRO A 93 -6.28 -22.64 34.95
C PRO A 93 -6.08 -23.91 35.78
N LEU A 94 -6.61 -25.03 35.28
CA LEU A 94 -6.40 -26.34 35.87
C LEU A 94 -4.89 -26.60 36.04
N PRO A 95 -4.46 -27.13 37.20
CA PRO A 95 -3.07 -27.49 37.44
C PRO A 95 -2.61 -28.50 36.39
N ARG A 96 -1.55 -28.15 35.66
CA ARG A 96 -0.93 -29.05 34.68
C ARG A 96 -0.46 -30.32 35.41
N PRO A 97 -0.84 -31.52 34.94
CA PRO A 97 -0.27 -32.76 35.45
C PRO A 97 1.25 -32.74 35.25
N CYS A 98 2.00 -32.83 36.34
CA CYS A 98 3.43 -33.07 36.30
C CYS A 98 3.67 -34.45 35.67
N LEU A 99 4.15 -34.46 34.42
CA LEU A 99 4.62 -35.68 33.77
C LEU A 99 5.84 -36.21 34.55
N PRO A 100 5.89 -37.51 34.88
CA PRO A 100 7.03 -38.10 35.55
C PRO A 100 8.27 -38.09 34.63
N PRO A 101 9.48 -38.01 35.21
CA PRO A 101 10.73 -38.11 34.46
C PRO A 101 10.79 -39.45 33.72
N SER A 102 10.96 -39.38 32.40
CA SER A 102 11.13 -40.53 31.52
C SER A 102 12.41 -41.29 31.89
N PRO A 103 12.35 -42.62 32.12
CA PRO A 103 13.52 -43.40 32.48
C PRO A 103 14.50 -43.50 31.30
N ALA A 104 15.78 -43.41 31.67
CA ALA A 104 16.95 -43.42 30.81
C ALA A 104 16.87 -44.44 29.65
N ALA A 105 16.99 -43.94 28.43
CA ALA A 105 17.20 -44.76 27.25
C ALA A 105 18.59 -45.42 27.30
N PRO A 106 18.70 -46.71 26.93
CA PRO A 106 19.98 -47.43 26.93
C PRO A 106 20.90 -46.89 25.83
N ALA A 107 22.16 -46.68 26.21
CA ALA A 107 23.27 -46.33 25.33
C ALA A 107 23.38 -47.34 24.17
N ARG A 108 22.93 -46.93 22.97
CA ARG A 108 23.17 -47.69 21.75
C ARG A 108 24.56 -47.37 21.22
N ALA A 109 25.31 -48.45 21.01
CA ALA A 109 26.66 -48.48 20.47
C ALA A 109 26.79 -47.61 19.22
N ILE A 110 27.74 -46.69 19.27
CA ILE A 110 28.21 -45.90 18.13
C ILE A 110 29.04 -46.84 17.26
N MET A 111 28.42 -47.41 16.22
CA MET A 111 29.19 -47.99 15.13
C MET A 111 29.86 -46.85 14.36
N LEU A 112 31.18 -46.90 14.32
CA LEU A 112 32.06 -46.09 13.48
C LEU A 112 31.69 -46.32 12.01
N LEU A 113 30.76 -45.52 11.49
CA LEU A 113 30.61 -45.33 10.05
C LEU A 113 31.58 -44.24 9.61
N GLU A 114 32.38 -44.60 8.60
CA GLU A 114 33.33 -43.75 7.91
C GLU A 114 32.77 -42.34 7.59
N PRO A 115 33.57 -41.27 7.74
CA PRO A 115 33.13 -39.91 7.44
C PRO A 115 32.98 -39.75 5.93
N LEU A 116 31.73 -39.80 5.45
CA LEU A 116 31.40 -39.40 4.09
C LEU A 116 31.90 -37.96 3.84
N PRO A 117 32.48 -37.68 2.65
CA PRO A 117 33.00 -36.37 2.31
C PRO A 117 31.90 -35.32 2.44
N ASP A 118 32.20 -34.32 3.25
CA ASP A 118 31.31 -33.22 3.61
C ASP A 118 30.89 -32.47 2.36
N ARG A 119 29.71 -32.82 1.84
CA ARG A 119 29.00 -32.07 0.79
C ARG A 119 28.42 -30.75 1.34
N ARG A 120 29.11 -30.14 2.30
CA ARG A 120 28.79 -28.87 2.97
C ARG A 120 29.64 -27.76 2.36
N SER A 121 29.38 -27.44 1.11
CA SER A 121 29.84 -26.18 0.51
C SER A 121 28.77 -25.53 -0.37
N SER A 122 27.50 -25.86 -0.13
CA SER A 122 26.44 -24.89 -0.31
C SER A 122 26.38 -24.07 0.98
N SER A 123 27.17 -23.01 1.04
CA SER A 123 26.90 -21.85 1.89
C SER A 123 25.56 -21.23 1.45
N SER A 124 24.48 -21.99 1.62
CA SER A 124 23.14 -21.46 1.62
C SER A 124 23.15 -20.45 2.75
N PRO A 125 23.10 -19.14 2.45
CA PRO A 125 23.25 -18.11 3.47
C PRO A 125 22.26 -18.47 4.56
N ALA A 126 22.77 -18.73 5.76
CA ALA A 126 21.95 -19.15 6.88
C ALA A 126 20.74 -18.20 6.91
N PHE A 127 19.58 -18.73 6.54
CA PHE A 127 18.34 -17.97 6.38
C PHE A 127 17.87 -17.60 7.78
N LEU A 128 18.59 -16.69 8.42
CA LEU A 128 18.09 -16.02 9.59
C LEU A 128 16.75 -15.43 9.17
N PRO A 129 15.67 -15.69 9.92
CA PRO A 129 14.33 -15.25 9.55
C PRO A 129 14.27 -13.73 9.61
N SER A 130 14.77 -13.08 8.55
CA SER A 130 14.78 -11.64 8.42
C SER A 130 13.36 -11.16 8.23
N LYS A 131 13.00 -10.07 8.91
CA LYS A 131 11.68 -9.45 8.78
C LYS A 131 11.56 -8.88 7.37
N LEU A 132 10.47 -9.20 6.67
CA LEU A 132 10.22 -8.67 5.34
C LEU A 132 10.04 -7.14 5.40
N THR A 133 10.66 -6.44 4.47
CA THR A 133 10.45 -5.01 4.25
C THR A 133 9.08 -4.74 3.60
N LEU A 134 8.60 -3.50 3.62
CA LEU A 134 7.37 -3.10 2.95
C LEU A 134 7.46 -3.38 1.44
N GLY A 135 8.58 -3.05 0.81
CA GLY A 135 8.84 -3.32 -0.61
C GLY A 135 8.78 -4.81 -0.94
N GLN A 136 9.39 -5.67 -0.12
CA GLN A 136 9.30 -7.12 -0.32
C GLN A 136 7.87 -7.64 -0.19
N LYS A 137 7.08 -7.11 0.76
CA LYS A 137 5.66 -7.50 0.89
C LYS A 137 4.85 -7.05 -0.32
N LEU A 138 5.09 -5.86 -0.85
CA LEU A 138 4.43 -5.36 -2.05
C LEU A 138 4.82 -6.18 -3.29
N ASP A 139 6.08 -6.58 -3.43
CA ASP A 139 6.50 -7.44 -4.54
C ASP A 139 5.90 -8.85 -4.44
N ILE A 140 5.75 -9.41 -3.24
CA ILE A 140 4.98 -10.65 -3.01
C ILE A 140 3.55 -10.50 -3.53
N VAL A 141 2.88 -9.39 -3.22
CA VAL A 141 1.51 -9.12 -3.69
C VAL A 141 1.48 -9.00 -5.22
N ARG A 142 2.35 -8.16 -5.81
CA ARG A 142 2.44 -7.93 -7.26
C ARG A 142 2.59 -9.25 -8.03
N ARG A 143 3.53 -10.10 -7.63
CA ARG A 143 3.77 -11.40 -8.28
C ARG A 143 2.63 -12.41 -8.09
N SER A 144 1.87 -12.30 -7.00
CA SER A 144 0.71 -13.17 -6.77
C SER A 144 -0.54 -12.74 -7.53
N GLU A 145 -0.69 -11.45 -7.79
CA GLU A 145 -1.81 -10.85 -8.52
C GLU A 145 -1.59 -10.87 -10.05
N ALA A 146 -0.36 -11.09 -10.52
CA ALA A 146 -0.06 -11.22 -11.94
C ALA A 146 -0.89 -12.34 -12.63
N PRO A 147 -1.25 -12.20 -13.91
CA PRO A 147 -1.95 -13.24 -14.65
C PRO A 147 -1.16 -14.55 -14.62
N LYS A 148 -1.82 -15.71 -14.50
CA LYS A 148 -1.15 -17.02 -14.37
C LYS A 148 -0.20 -17.36 -15.54
N HIS A 149 -0.43 -16.77 -16.72
CA HIS A 149 0.38 -16.96 -17.92
C HIS A 149 1.59 -16.00 -17.99
N ASP A 150 1.65 -15.01 -17.11
CA ASP A 150 2.74 -14.05 -17.04
C ASP A 150 3.97 -14.69 -16.36
N PRO A 151 5.19 -14.55 -16.91
CA PRO A 151 6.42 -15.03 -16.26
C PRO A 151 6.68 -14.43 -14.86
N ASP A 152 6.05 -13.29 -14.54
CA ASP A 152 6.13 -12.67 -13.22
C ASP A 152 5.22 -13.34 -12.19
N TYR A 153 4.23 -14.13 -12.62
CA TYR A 153 3.39 -14.88 -11.71
C TYR A 153 4.18 -15.90 -10.90
N ARG A 154 3.94 -15.92 -9.59
CA ARG A 154 4.53 -16.89 -8.67
C ARG A 154 3.48 -17.46 -7.76
N SER A 155 3.47 -18.79 -7.65
CA SER A 155 2.60 -19.48 -6.70
C SER A 155 3.02 -19.16 -5.25
N PRO A 156 2.11 -19.27 -4.25
CA PRO A 156 2.46 -19.03 -2.84
C PRO A 156 3.61 -19.92 -2.32
N SER A 157 3.75 -21.14 -2.86
CA SER A 157 4.85 -22.05 -2.54
C SER A 157 6.20 -21.56 -3.07
N GLU A 158 6.23 -21.00 -4.28
CA GLU A 158 7.44 -20.42 -4.87
C GLU A 158 7.83 -19.13 -4.16
N LEU A 159 6.86 -18.27 -3.84
CA LEU A 159 7.09 -17.05 -3.06
C LEU A 159 7.69 -17.38 -1.69
N ALA A 160 7.18 -18.41 -1.00
CA ALA A 160 7.74 -18.90 0.25
C ALA A 160 9.22 -19.28 0.12
N ARG A 161 9.58 -20.00 -0.95
CA ARG A 161 10.97 -20.38 -1.26
C ARG A 161 11.84 -19.17 -1.61
N MET A 162 11.37 -18.29 -2.48
CA MET A 162 12.10 -17.09 -2.92
C MET A 162 12.43 -16.14 -1.76
N TYR A 163 11.48 -15.93 -0.85
CA TYR A 163 11.60 -15.00 0.26
C TYR A 163 12.11 -15.62 1.58
N GLY A 164 12.38 -16.93 1.59
CA GLY A 164 12.77 -17.65 2.80
C GLY A 164 11.74 -17.51 3.92
N LYS A 165 10.46 -17.79 3.61
CA LYS A 165 9.33 -17.72 4.54
C LYS A 165 8.49 -18.98 4.47
N SER A 166 7.71 -19.24 5.51
CA SER A 166 6.73 -20.33 5.48
C SER A 166 5.56 -19.98 4.56
N ARG A 167 4.91 -21.00 3.99
CA ARG A 167 3.68 -20.84 3.21
C ARG A 167 2.61 -20.09 4.00
N SER A 168 2.45 -20.42 5.29
CA SER A 168 1.50 -19.75 6.18
C SER A 168 1.78 -18.25 6.35
N SER A 169 3.05 -17.84 6.37
CA SER A 169 3.42 -16.42 6.40
C SER A 169 3.07 -15.71 5.10
N ILE A 170 3.33 -16.33 3.94
CA ILE A 170 2.92 -15.78 2.64
C ILE A 170 1.39 -15.65 2.58
N SER A 171 0.64 -16.68 2.97
CA SER A 171 -0.83 -16.63 3.00
C SER A 171 -1.37 -15.51 3.89
N LYS A 172 -0.71 -15.16 5.00
CA LYS A 172 -1.10 -14.00 5.83
C LYS A 172 -0.87 -12.67 5.10
N ILE A 173 0.19 -12.57 4.31
CA ILE A 173 0.50 -11.36 3.52
C ILE A 173 -0.52 -11.17 2.40
N LEU A 174 -0.92 -12.28 1.76
CA LEU A 174 -1.87 -12.28 0.64
C LEU A 174 -3.34 -12.13 1.06
N ARG A 175 -3.65 -11.93 2.34
CA ARG A 175 -5.03 -11.67 2.77
C ARG A 175 -5.50 -10.33 2.21
N PRO A 176 -6.69 -10.24 1.59
CA PRO A 176 -7.17 -8.99 0.97
C PRO A 176 -7.14 -7.78 1.93
N SER A 177 -7.54 -7.97 3.19
CA SER A 177 -7.50 -6.92 4.22
C SER A 177 -6.09 -6.45 4.60
N TYR A 178 -5.07 -7.28 4.43
CA TYR A 178 -3.68 -6.88 4.63
C TYR A 178 -3.11 -6.22 3.37
N VAL A 179 -3.44 -6.76 2.19
CA VAL A 179 -3.05 -6.19 0.89
C VAL A 179 -3.53 -4.75 0.74
N GLY A 180 -4.81 -4.48 1.04
CA GLY A 180 -5.36 -3.12 1.01
C GLY A 180 -4.57 -2.15 1.89
N ARG A 181 -4.22 -2.56 3.12
CA ARG A 181 -3.40 -1.75 4.03
C ARG A 181 -1.97 -1.53 3.53
N LEU A 182 -1.35 -2.54 2.91
CA LEU A 182 -0.02 -2.39 2.32
C LEU A 182 -0.03 -1.38 1.16
N LYS A 183 -1.05 -1.47 0.29
CA LYS A 183 -1.25 -0.55 -0.84
C LYS A 183 -1.49 0.89 -0.33
N GLN A 184 -2.31 1.08 0.70
CA GLN A 184 -2.53 2.39 1.35
C GLN A 184 -1.25 2.98 1.95
N LEU A 185 -0.46 2.16 2.66
CA LEU A 185 0.83 2.60 3.20
C LEU A 185 1.83 2.99 2.10
N ALA A 186 1.84 2.27 0.99
CA ALA A 186 2.65 2.62 -0.16
C ALA A 186 2.20 3.95 -0.78
N ALA A 187 0.88 4.14 -0.92
CA ALA A 187 0.29 5.35 -1.48
C ALA A 187 0.54 6.60 -0.61
N SER A 188 0.72 6.46 0.70
CA SER A 188 1.10 7.59 1.57
C SER A 188 2.58 7.99 1.45
N GLY A 189 3.37 7.31 0.62
CA GLY A 189 4.79 7.61 0.39
C GLY A 189 5.74 7.07 1.45
N VAL A 190 5.31 6.09 2.24
CA VAL A 190 6.17 5.42 3.24
C VAL A 190 7.31 4.69 2.54
N SER A 191 8.51 4.76 3.13
CA SER A 191 9.69 4.08 2.58
C SER A 191 9.51 2.57 2.50
N THR A 192 9.91 1.99 1.36
CA THR A 192 9.82 0.56 1.07
C THR A 192 10.77 -0.28 1.95
N ASP A 193 11.81 0.33 2.54
CA ASP A 193 12.80 -0.35 3.36
C ASP A 193 12.30 -0.67 4.78
N ILE A 194 11.16 -0.11 5.18
CA ILE A 194 10.63 -0.29 6.52
C ILE A 194 10.15 -1.72 6.72
N ARG A 195 10.66 -2.37 7.77
CA ARG A 195 10.28 -3.75 8.14
C ARG A 195 9.00 -3.82 8.96
N ARG A 196 8.75 -2.80 9.80
CA ARG A 196 7.57 -2.69 10.66
C ARG A 196 6.70 -1.53 10.20
N SER A 197 5.64 -1.86 9.47
CA SER A 197 4.55 -0.94 9.21
C SER A 197 3.71 -0.81 10.48
N THR A 198 3.91 0.24 11.26
CA THR A 198 2.88 0.66 12.23
C THR A 198 1.73 1.24 11.44
N SER A 199 0.51 0.76 11.66
CA SER A 199 -0.69 1.38 11.06
C SER A 199 -0.69 2.84 11.47
N THR A 200 -0.63 3.71 10.47
CA THR A 200 -0.81 5.14 10.70
C THR A 200 -2.31 5.34 10.85
N LEU A 201 -2.71 6.03 11.91
CA LEU A 201 -4.13 6.25 12.23
C LEU A 201 -4.83 6.99 11.08
N HIS A 202 -4.10 7.87 10.39
CA HIS A 202 -4.63 8.72 9.33
C HIS A 202 -3.68 8.71 8.12
N PRO A 203 -3.81 7.72 7.19
CA PRO A 203 -2.93 7.62 6.03
C PRO A 203 -3.05 8.80 5.07
N GLU A 204 -4.23 9.41 4.97
CA GLU A 204 -4.48 10.57 4.10
C GLU A 204 -3.79 11.84 4.59
N LEU A 205 -3.83 12.09 5.92
CA LEU A 205 -3.05 13.14 6.57
C LEU A 205 -1.55 12.99 6.26
N GLU A 206 -1.03 11.77 6.42
CA GLU A 206 0.38 11.47 6.17
C GLU A 206 0.77 11.68 4.69
N ARG A 207 -0.11 11.28 3.76
CA ARG A 207 0.07 11.49 2.31
C ARG A 207 0.23 12.97 1.98
N ARG A 208 -0.70 13.82 2.43
CA ARG A 208 -0.66 15.28 2.15
C ARG A 208 0.58 15.95 2.72
N ILE A 209 0.97 15.60 3.95
CA ILE A 209 2.19 16.14 4.58
C ILE A 209 3.43 15.70 3.81
N HIS A 210 3.51 14.42 3.43
CA HIS A 210 4.62 13.91 2.64
C HIS A 210 4.76 14.64 1.30
N GLU A 211 3.65 14.83 0.59
CA GLU A 211 3.60 15.56 -0.68
C GLU A 211 4.10 17.00 -0.53
N TYR A 212 3.64 17.71 0.50
CA TYR A 212 4.13 19.06 0.83
C TYR A 212 5.63 19.09 1.14
N VAL A 213 6.12 18.11 1.90
CA VAL A 213 7.52 17.98 2.29
C VAL A 213 8.44 17.70 1.10
N VAL A 214 7.99 16.90 0.14
CA VAL A 214 8.75 16.60 -1.08
C VAL A 214 8.79 17.82 -2.01
N ARG A 215 7.71 18.61 -2.06
CA ARG A 215 7.61 19.79 -2.94
C ARG A 215 8.41 20.99 -2.42
N THR A 216 8.52 21.16 -1.11
CA THR A 216 9.04 22.39 -0.51
C THR A 216 10.53 22.28 -0.18
N ALA A 217 11.30 23.32 -0.48
CA ALA A 217 12.72 23.37 -0.16
C ALA A 217 12.98 23.49 1.35
N ARG A 218 14.09 22.94 1.84
CA ARG A 218 14.45 22.99 3.27
C ARG A 218 15.01 24.35 3.65
N GLY A 219 14.24 25.12 4.42
CA GLY A 219 14.68 26.36 5.07
C GLY A 219 15.16 26.19 6.52
N ALA A 220 15.63 27.29 7.13
CA ALA A 220 16.12 27.32 8.52
C ALA A 220 15.07 26.88 9.57
N ASN A 221 13.77 27.08 9.28
CA ASN A 221 12.65 26.73 10.16
C ASN A 221 11.82 25.53 9.68
N TRP A 222 12.41 24.71 8.80
CA TRP A 222 11.73 23.61 8.12
C TRP A 222 10.90 22.71 9.05
N ARG A 223 11.46 22.34 10.20
CA ARG A 223 10.78 21.48 11.16
C ARG A 223 9.47 22.10 11.69
N GLN A 224 9.52 23.38 12.07
CA GLN A 224 8.36 24.07 12.64
C GLN A 224 7.27 24.24 11.58
N GLU A 225 7.68 24.51 10.34
CA GLU A 225 6.80 24.64 9.19
C GLU A 225 6.06 23.32 8.90
N VAL A 226 6.77 22.19 8.87
CA VAL A 226 6.15 20.86 8.69
C VAL A 226 5.20 20.52 9.82
N CYS A 227 5.55 20.81 11.08
CA CYS A 227 4.66 20.60 12.22
C CYS A 227 3.37 21.44 12.11
N ARG A 228 3.51 22.74 11.79
CA ARG A 228 2.37 23.65 11.62
C ARG A 228 1.47 23.22 10.45
N TYR A 229 2.07 22.82 9.34
CA TYR A 229 1.33 22.32 8.19
C TYR A 229 0.57 21.03 8.54
N ALA A 230 1.21 20.11 9.27
CA ALA A 230 0.57 18.88 9.71
C ALA A 230 -0.66 19.12 10.61
N GLU A 231 -0.58 20.08 11.53
CA GLU A 231 -1.71 20.45 12.39
C GLU A 231 -2.86 21.06 11.58
N ARG A 232 -2.56 21.95 10.64
CA ARG A 232 -3.57 22.53 9.73
C ARG A 232 -4.28 21.45 8.90
N VAL A 233 -3.52 20.54 8.29
CA VAL A 233 -4.12 19.46 7.48
C VAL A 233 -4.93 18.50 8.35
N ALA A 234 -4.54 18.29 9.60
CA ALA A 234 -5.32 17.48 10.54
C ALA A 234 -6.67 18.15 10.87
N GLU A 235 -6.67 19.46 11.09
CA GLU A 235 -7.89 20.25 11.28
C GLU A 235 -8.81 20.21 10.05
N GLU A 236 -8.25 20.41 8.85
CA GLU A 236 -9.00 20.30 7.58
C GLU A 236 -9.64 18.92 7.36
N LEU A 237 -8.99 17.85 7.84
CA LEU A 237 -9.49 16.48 7.73
C LEU A 237 -10.39 16.08 8.92
N GLY A 238 -10.67 16.99 9.86
CA GLY A 238 -11.47 16.70 11.05
C GLY A 238 -10.81 15.70 12.01
N VAL A 239 -9.47 15.61 12.01
CA VAL A 239 -8.72 14.74 12.91
C VAL A 239 -8.49 15.45 14.24
N GLU A 240 -9.44 15.25 15.15
CA GLU A 240 -9.38 15.84 16.50
C GLU A 240 -8.24 15.25 17.34
N GLY A 241 -7.63 16.09 18.19
CA GLY A 241 -6.58 15.68 19.12
C GLY A 241 -5.22 15.37 18.48
N PHE A 242 -5.06 15.56 17.17
CA PHE A 242 -3.75 15.44 16.53
C PHE A 242 -2.83 16.59 16.96
N LYS A 243 -1.64 16.25 17.46
CA LYS A 243 -0.59 17.21 17.83
C LYS A 243 0.72 16.84 17.16
N ALA A 244 1.28 17.75 16.37
CA ALA A 244 2.52 17.53 15.64
C ALA A 244 3.74 17.68 16.54
N SER A 245 3.84 16.80 17.55
CA SER A 245 4.94 16.79 18.51
C SER A 245 6.30 16.55 17.84
N LEU A 246 7.38 16.93 18.53
CA LEU A 246 8.75 16.66 18.09
C LEU A 246 8.99 15.16 17.80
N ASN A 247 8.50 14.29 18.68
CA ASN A 247 8.64 12.85 18.52
C ASN A 247 7.89 12.34 17.29
N TRP A 248 6.71 12.89 17.00
CA TRP A 248 5.97 12.60 15.79
C TRP A 248 6.78 13.01 14.55
N TYR A 249 7.34 14.22 14.53
CA TYR A 249 8.16 14.71 13.42
C TYR A 249 9.35 13.80 13.14
N HIS A 250 10.13 13.44 14.16
CA HIS A 250 11.28 12.53 13.98
C HIS A 250 10.88 11.16 13.42
N ARG A 251 9.74 10.62 13.87
CA ARG A 251 9.20 9.36 13.36
C ARG A 251 8.75 9.50 11.91
N PHE A 252 8.06 10.57 11.57
CA PHE A 252 7.62 10.89 10.22
C PHE A 252 8.82 10.96 9.26
N ILE A 253 9.82 11.79 9.57
CA ILE A 253 11.04 11.93 8.75
C ILE A 253 11.80 10.59 8.61
N ALA A 254 11.90 9.81 9.68
CA ALA A 254 12.53 8.49 9.63
C ALA A 254 11.73 7.49 8.78
N ARG A 255 10.40 7.58 8.79
CA ARG A 255 9.52 6.66 8.08
C ARG A 255 9.53 6.92 6.56
N HIS A 256 9.64 8.18 6.16
CA HIS A 256 9.69 8.55 4.75
C HIS A 256 11.12 8.57 4.18
N SER A 257 12.11 8.06 4.92
CA SER A 257 13.53 8.09 4.52
C SER A 257 14.06 9.50 4.16
N LEU A 258 13.44 10.56 4.68
CA LEU A 258 13.77 11.94 4.30
C LEU A 258 15.10 12.42 4.89
N LYS A 259 15.79 11.61 5.69
CA LYS A 259 17.05 12.02 6.35
C LYS A 259 18.17 12.35 5.35
N SER A 260 18.18 11.77 4.16
CA SER A 260 19.27 11.89 3.18
C SER A 260 19.17 13.10 2.24
N ILE A 261 18.01 13.76 2.13
CA ILE A 261 17.78 14.86 1.17
C ILE A 261 18.57 16.14 1.52
N SER A 262 19.29 16.14 2.65
CA SER A 262 20.03 17.29 3.17
C SER A 262 21.29 17.70 2.38
N ILE A 263 21.72 16.97 1.34
CA ILE A 263 23.13 17.03 0.91
C ILE A 263 23.33 17.67 -0.49
N PHE A 264 22.32 17.79 -1.36
CA PHE A 264 22.57 18.16 -2.77
C PHE A 264 22.05 19.53 -3.26
N SER A 265 21.36 20.33 -2.45
CA SER A 265 20.88 21.66 -2.90
C SER A 265 21.93 22.78 -2.93
N LYS A 266 23.22 22.48 -2.77
CA LYS A 266 24.28 23.51 -2.67
C LYS A 266 25.22 23.62 -3.89
N ARG A 267 24.87 23.06 -5.06
CA ARG A 267 25.79 23.01 -6.22
C ARG A 267 25.20 23.41 -7.59
N ALA A 268 24.16 24.23 -7.64
CA ALA A 268 23.59 24.69 -8.92
C ALA A 268 23.41 26.21 -9.05
N GLU A 269 24.14 27.01 -8.26
CA GLU A 269 24.28 28.46 -8.48
C GLU A 269 25.76 28.77 -8.62
N GLY A 270 26.29 28.59 -9.83
CA GLY A 270 27.70 28.82 -10.11
C GLY A 270 28.11 28.32 -11.48
N ASN A 271 27.46 28.83 -12.54
CA ASN A 271 28.10 29.09 -13.82
C ASN A 271 27.30 30.14 -14.61
#